data_AF-A0A9D8G1Y5-F1
#
_entry.id   AF-A0A9D8G1Y5-F1
#
_cell.length_a   1.000
_cell.length_b   1.000
_cell.length_c   1.000
_cell.angle_alpha   90.00
_cell.angle_beta   90.00
_cell.angle_gamma   90.00
#
_symmetry.space_group_name_H-M   'P 1'
#
loop_
_entity.id
_entity.type
_entity.pdbx_description
1 polymer ?
#
loop_
_entity_poly.entity_id
_entity_poly.type
_entity_poly.pdbx_seq_one_letter_code
_entity_poly.pdbx_strand_id
1 'polypeptide(L)'
;MRYLILVFLTAGYTSINAQQLVAISKLTNQEIQQEAKKGHFQWKFPEGTSAASLEKTAQYYTTYFTYTFNNDTKLVDVFPVSDSEDTRRIMLRFLGANQVGKILVGVEEFDLYAYYEKFMKSKVD
;
A
#
# COMPACT_ATOMS: atom_id res chain seq x y z
N MET A 1 22.39 27.24 -51.82
CA MET A 1 22.60 27.93 -50.53
C MET A 1 21.24 28.51 -50.14
N ARG A 2 20.44 27.92 -49.25
CA ARG A 2 20.48 28.08 -47.78
C ARG A 2 18.98 28.22 -47.39
N TYR A 3 18.32 27.55 -46.44
CA TYR A 3 18.61 26.57 -45.42
C TYR A 3 17.31 25.79 -45.15
N LEU A 4 17.38 24.47 -44.98
CA LEU A 4 16.32 23.66 -44.37
C LEU A 4 16.40 23.84 -42.86
N ILE A 5 15.35 24.39 -42.24
CA ILE A 5 15.25 24.44 -40.77
C ILE A 5 14.50 23.17 -40.32
N LEU A 6 15.26 22.15 -39.92
CA LEU A 6 14.77 21.00 -39.18
C LEU A 6 14.64 21.39 -37.71
N VAL A 7 13.41 21.63 -37.25
CA VAL A 7 13.11 21.77 -35.82
C VAL A 7 12.94 20.36 -35.24
N PHE A 8 13.99 19.84 -34.61
CA PHE A 8 13.88 18.67 -33.75
C PHE A 8 13.31 19.12 -32.39
N LEU A 9 12.00 18.93 -32.21
CA LEU A 9 11.35 19.01 -30.90
C LEU A 9 11.77 17.78 -30.08
N THR A 10 12.89 17.86 -29.37
CA THR A 10 13.21 16.86 -28.33
C THR A 10 12.37 17.16 -27.11
N ALA A 11 11.16 16.61 -27.07
CA ALA A 11 10.39 16.50 -25.83
C ALA A 11 11.18 15.59 -24.87
N GLY A 12 11.91 16.20 -23.95
CA GLY A 12 12.54 15.48 -22.84
C GLY A 12 11.44 14.89 -21.97
N TYR A 13 11.27 13.57 -22.01
CA TYR A 13 10.48 12.87 -21.00
C TYR A 13 11.27 12.94 -19.69
N THR A 14 10.98 13.94 -18.85
CA THR A 14 11.35 13.85 -17.44
C THR A 14 10.50 12.73 -16.86
N SER A 15 11.11 11.58 -16.62
CA SER A 15 10.49 10.52 -15.84
C SER A 15 10.24 11.07 -14.43
N ILE A 16 8.98 11.43 -14.16
CA ILE A 16 8.53 11.73 -12.80
C ILE A 16 8.59 10.40 -12.05
N ASN A 17 9.71 10.13 -11.38
CA ASN A 17 9.79 9.07 -10.39
C ASN A 17 8.99 9.56 -9.18
N ALA A 18 7.69 9.29 -9.17
CA ALA A 18 6.88 9.48 -7.97
C ALA A 18 7.45 8.55 -6.89
N GLN A 19 8.07 9.15 -5.87
CA GLN A 19 8.69 8.40 -4.77
C GLN A 19 7.59 7.67 -4.00
N GLN A 20 7.59 6.34 -4.09
CA GLN A 20 6.63 5.53 -3.36
C GLN A 20 6.88 5.63 -1.85
N LEU A 21 5.80 5.67 -1.10
CA LEU A 21 5.81 5.72 0.35
C LEU A 21 6.12 4.34 0.93
N VAL A 22 6.78 4.32 2.10
CA VAL A 22 7.02 3.11 2.89
C VAL A 22 6.13 3.15 4.11
N ALA A 23 5.24 2.18 4.25
CA ALA A 23 4.49 1.96 5.48
C ALA A 23 5.28 1.04 6.43
N ILE A 24 5.02 1.11 7.72
CA ILE A 24 5.68 0.26 8.72
C ILE A 24 4.65 -0.72 9.26
N SER A 25 4.92 -2.02 9.22
CA SER A 25 4.08 -2.98 9.94
C SER A 25 4.17 -2.70 11.43
N LYS A 26 3.02 -2.57 12.10
CA LYS A 26 3.00 -2.46 13.57
C LYS A 26 3.31 -3.79 14.25
N LEU A 27 3.07 -4.88 13.55
CA LEU A 27 3.26 -6.25 13.98
C LEU A 27 4.66 -6.73 13.60
N THR A 28 5.30 -7.50 14.48
CA THR A 28 6.51 -8.27 14.18
C THR A 28 6.22 -9.39 13.19
N ASN A 29 7.26 -9.98 12.59
CA ASN A 29 7.09 -11.11 11.67
C ASN A 29 6.26 -12.26 12.29
N GLN A 30 6.51 -12.61 13.55
CA GLN A 30 5.78 -13.66 14.26
C GLN A 30 4.31 -13.27 14.53
N GLU A 31 4.06 -12.04 14.95
CA GLU A 31 2.70 -11.55 15.20
C GLU A 31 1.87 -11.47 13.92
N ILE A 32 2.48 -11.06 12.79
CA ILE A 32 1.78 -11.05 11.50
C ILE A 32 1.29 -12.45 11.14
N GLN A 33 2.10 -13.50 11.35
CA GLN A 33 1.70 -14.89 11.05
C GLN A 33 0.51 -15.35 11.91
N GLN A 34 0.34 -14.79 13.12
CA GLN A 34 -0.79 -15.09 13.99
C GLN A 34 -2.03 -14.28 13.62
N GLU A 35 -1.88 -12.97 13.42
CA GLU A 35 -2.99 -12.06 13.10
C GLU A 35 -3.51 -12.25 11.67
N ALA A 36 -2.65 -12.67 10.74
CA ALA A 36 -3.07 -13.03 9.38
C ALA A 36 -4.04 -14.22 9.36
N LYS A 37 -4.05 -15.10 10.38
CA LYS A 37 -5.07 -16.16 10.51
C LYS A 37 -6.45 -15.62 10.89
N LYS A 38 -6.51 -14.41 11.40
CA LYS A 38 -7.74 -13.66 11.72
C LYS A 38 -8.08 -12.65 10.61
N GLY A 39 -7.30 -12.63 9.53
CA GLY A 39 -7.39 -11.65 8.46
C GLY A 39 -7.04 -10.22 8.88
N HIS A 40 -6.47 -10.02 10.06
CA HIS A 40 -6.21 -8.70 10.65
C HIS A 40 -4.80 -8.23 10.30
N PHE A 41 -4.70 -6.99 9.79
CA PHE A 41 -3.44 -6.36 9.41
C PHE A 41 -3.41 -4.90 9.84
N GLN A 42 -2.24 -4.45 10.26
CA GLN A 42 -2.04 -3.12 10.83
C GLN A 42 -0.74 -2.47 10.32
N TRP A 43 -0.85 -1.22 9.91
CA TRP A 43 0.27 -0.44 9.38
C TRP A 43 0.31 0.96 9.96
N LYS A 44 1.52 1.44 10.28
CA LYS A 44 1.77 2.87 10.46
C LYS A 44 2.11 3.49 9.11
N PHE A 45 1.27 4.42 8.67
CA PHE A 45 1.49 5.20 7.46
C PHE A 45 2.51 6.33 7.68
N PRO A 46 3.13 6.86 6.61
CA PRO A 46 4.02 8.01 6.71
C PRO A 46 3.31 9.26 7.26
N GLU A 47 4.06 10.14 7.91
CA GLU A 47 3.56 11.35 8.59
C GLU A 47 2.77 12.30 7.66
N GLY A 48 3.06 12.30 6.36
CA GLY A 48 2.31 13.09 5.35
C GLY A 48 0.90 12.57 5.03
N THR A 49 0.50 11.43 5.57
CA THR A 49 -0.82 10.83 5.30
C THR A 49 -1.90 11.53 6.13
N SER A 50 -2.96 11.98 5.45
CA SER A 50 -4.11 12.65 6.06
C SER A 50 -5.33 11.72 6.14
N ALA A 51 -6.22 11.98 7.10
CA ALA A 51 -7.49 11.26 7.21
C ALA A 51 -8.34 11.42 5.94
N ALA A 52 -8.42 12.65 5.40
CA ALA A 52 -9.19 12.94 4.18
C ALA A 52 -8.66 12.19 2.95
N SER A 53 -7.34 12.06 2.79
CA SER A 53 -6.75 11.29 1.69
C SER A 53 -7.04 9.79 1.81
N LEU A 54 -6.98 9.25 3.03
CA LEU A 54 -7.31 7.85 3.32
C LEU A 54 -8.81 7.56 3.10
N GLU A 55 -9.70 8.43 3.58
CA GLU A 55 -11.14 8.28 3.41
C GLU A 55 -11.54 8.30 1.93
N LYS A 56 -10.94 9.22 1.16
CA LYS A 56 -11.18 9.32 -0.28
C LYS A 56 -10.81 8.05 -1.04
N THR A 57 -9.80 7.29 -0.60
CA THR A 57 -9.44 6.01 -1.23
C THR A 57 -10.24 4.85 -0.64
N ALA A 58 -10.49 4.84 0.66
CA ALA A 58 -11.21 3.78 1.36
C ALA A 58 -12.66 3.60 0.91
N GLN A 59 -13.34 4.67 0.48
CA GLN A 59 -14.73 4.61 0.02
C GLN A 59 -14.97 3.59 -1.11
N TYR A 60 -13.94 3.23 -1.88
CA TYR A 60 -14.03 2.27 -2.98
C TYR A 60 -13.89 0.80 -2.56
N TYR A 61 -13.63 0.54 -1.26
CA TYR A 61 -13.30 -0.80 -0.76
C TYR A 61 -14.21 -1.30 0.37
N THR A 62 -15.27 -0.55 0.69
CA THR A 62 -16.17 -0.80 1.84
C THR A 62 -16.87 -2.16 1.80
N THR A 63 -17.03 -2.77 0.63
CA THR A 63 -17.60 -4.13 0.47
C THR A 63 -16.64 -5.24 0.89
N TYR A 64 -15.35 -4.95 0.99
CA TYR A 64 -14.29 -5.94 1.22
C TYR A 64 -13.71 -5.85 2.63
N PHE A 65 -13.57 -4.64 3.16
CA PHE A 65 -13.05 -4.41 4.50
C PHE A 65 -13.60 -3.12 5.11
N THR A 66 -13.50 -3.03 6.43
CA THR A 66 -13.59 -1.77 7.17
C THR A 66 -12.20 -1.38 7.66
N TYR A 67 -11.99 -0.12 8.01
CA TYR A 67 -10.70 0.35 8.52
C TYR A 67 -10.89 1.38 9.63
N THR A 68 -9.87 1.52 10.47
CA THR A 68 -9.73 2.67 11.37
C THR A 68 -8.47 3.43 10.99
N PHE A 69 -8.45 4.73 11.29
CA PHE A 69 -7.25 5.54 11.15
C PHE A 69 -7.11 6.49 12.34
N ASN A 70 -5.97 6.41 13.01
CA ASN A 70 -5.59 7.37 14.04
C ASN A 70 -4.65 8.41 13.41
N ASN A 71 -5.11 9.66 13.30
CA ASN A 71 -4.36 10.72 12.65
C ASN A 71 -3.11 11.16 13.43
N ASP A 72 -3.05 10.94 14.75
CA ASP A 72 -1.91 11.33 15.59
C ASP A 72 -0.79 10.29 15.49
N THR A 73 -1.14 9.01 15.47
CA THR A 73 -0.16 7.90 15.41
C THR A 73 0.10 7.41 13.99
N LYS A 74 -0.70 7.86 13.03
CA LYS A 74 -0.77 7.38 11.63
C LYS A 74 -1.07 5.89 11.51
N LEU A 75 -1.70 5.31 12.53
CA LEU A 75 -2.01 3.90 12.57
C LEU A 75 -3.28 3.62 11.79
N VAL A 76 -3.19 2.67 10.85
CA VAL A 76 -4.31 2.14 10.08
C VAL A 76 -4.49 0.68 10.45
N ASP A 77 -5.68 0.34 10.95
CA ASP A 77 -6.12 -1.05 11.10
C ASP A 77 -7.11 -1.38 9.99
N VAL A 78 -7.00 -2.58 9.42
CA VAL A 78 -7.92 -3.05 8.40
C VAL A 78 -8.53 -4.38 8.81
N PHE A 79 -9.86 -4.44 8.75
CA PHE A 79 -10.68 -5.57 9.18
C PHE A 79 -11.47 -6.10 7.99
N PRO A 80 -11.19 -7.32 7.50
CA PRO A 80 -11.90 -7.90 6.37
C PRO A 80 -13.38 -8.13 6.72
N VAL A 81 -14.26 -7.87 5.76
CA VAL A 81 -15.67 -8.28 5.85
C VAL A 81 -15.76 -9.82 5.72
N SER A 82 -14.97 -10.40 4.82
CA SER A 82 -14.78 -11.83 4.66
C SER A 82 -13.31 -12.12 4.42
N ASP A 83 -12.77 -13.11 5.14
CA ASP A 83 -11.37 -13.50 4.97
C ASP A 83 -11.20 -14.38 3.72
N SER A 84 -10.73 -13.78 2.64
CA SER A 84 -10.44 -14.44 1.37
C SER A 84 -9.18 -13.86 0.73
N GLU A 85 -8.53 -14.61 -0.15
CA GLU A 85 -7.39 -14.09 -0.90
C GLU A 85 -7.75 -12.80 -1.67
N ASP A 86 -8.94 -12.74 -2.27
CA ASP A 86 -9.40 -11.56 -3.00
C ASP A 86 -9.51 -10.33 -2.10
N THR A 87 -10.11 -10.48 -0.91
CA THR A 87 -10.16 -9.40 0.09
C THR A 87 -8.76 -8.92 0.47
N ARG A 88 -7.83 -9.86 0.70
CA ARG A 88 -6.44 -9.54 1.06
C ARG A 88 -5.67 -8.85 -0.06
N ARG A 89 -5.88 -9.24 -1.32
CA ARG A 89 -5.34 -8.53 -2.50
C ARG A 89 -5.95 -7.13 -2.63
N ILE A 90 -7.21 -6.94 -2.26
CA ILE A 90 -7.87 -5.64 -2.28
C ILE A 90 -7.32 -4.71 -1.18
N MET A 91 -7.01 -5.23 0.01
CA MET A 91 -6.26 -4.47 1.02
C MET A 91 -4.90 -4.00 0.47
N LEU A 92 -4.21 -4.83 -0.31
CA LEU A 92 -2.96 -4.44 -0.97
C LEU A 92 -3.16 -3.31 -2.00
N ARG A 93 -4.25 -3.36 -2.78
CA ARG A 93 -4.61 -2.28 -3.71
C ARG A 93 -4.91 -0.98 -2.98
N PHE A 94 -5.54 -1.05 -1.81
CA PHE A 94 -5.77 0.11 -0.96
C PHE A 94 -4.44 0.75 -0.50
N LEU A 95 -3.42 -0.04 -0.13
CA LEU A 95 -2.08 0.49 0.16
C LEU A 95 -1.49 1.23 -1.06
N GLY A 96 -1.55 0.61 -2.24
CA GLY A 96 -1.07 1.22 -3.48
C GLY A 96 -1.83 2.50 -3.87
N ALA A 97 -3.15 2.54 -3.67
CA ALA A 97 -3.98 3.73 -3.90
C ALA A 97 -3.58 4.90 -2.98
N ASN A 98 -3.02 4.60 -1.81
CA ASN A 98 -2.43 5.57 -0.90
C ASN A 98 -0.91 5.74 -1.10
N GLN A 99 -0.40 5.39 -2.28
CA GLN A 99 0.99 5.56 -2.72
C GLN A 99 2.02 4.76 -1.91
N VAL A 100 1.58 3.82 -1.07
CA VAL A 100 2.48 2.90 -0.38
C VAL A 100 2.96 1.87 -1.39
N GLY A 101 4.27 1.81 -1.63
CA GLY A 101 4.90 0.81 -2.52
C GLY A 101 5.59 -0.31 -1.76
N LYS A 102 5.95 -0.05 -0.50
CA LYS A 102 6.70 -0.98 0.35
C LYS A 102 6.20 -0.98 1.79
N ILE A 103 6.45 -2.09 2.46
CA ILE A 103 6.16 -2.27 3.88
C ILE A 103 7.45 -2.71 4.59
N LEU A 104 7.84 -1.96 5.62
CA LEU A 104 8.92 -2.32 6.52
C LEU A 104 8.39 -3.25 7.62
N VAL A 105 8.98 -4.43 7.78
CA VAL A 105 8.71 -5.36 8.89
C VAL A 105 10.02 -5.58 9.65
N GLY A 106 10.12 -5.01 10.85
CA GLY A 106 11.38 -4.96 11.58
C GLY A 106 12.42 -4.13 10.82
N VAL A 107 13.42 -4.80 10.23
CA VAL A 107 14.50 -4.17 9.43
C VAL A 107 14.44 -4.54 7.94
N GLU A 108 13.47 -5.36 7.52
CA GLU A 108 13.35 -5.85 6.15
C GLU A 108 12.21 -5.10 5.44
N GLU A 109 12.50 -4.52 4.26
CA GLU A 109 11.49 -3.93 3.38
C GLU A 109 10.98 -4.95 2.37
N PHE A 110 9.67 -4.94 2.17
CA PHE A 110 9.00 -5.76 1.16
C PHE A 110 8.25 -4.89 0.19
N ASP A 111 8.42 -5.12 -1.10
CA ASP A 111 7.45 -4.64 -2.10
C ASP A 111 6.07 -5.25 -1.79
N LEU A 112 5.00 -4.52 -2.13
CA LEU A 112 3.63 -4.92 -1.81
C LEU A 112 3.32 -6.39 -2.16
N TYR A 113 3.69 -6.86 -3.35
CA TYR A 113 3.41 -8.24 -3.76
C TYR A 113 4.23 -9.27 -2.97
N ALA A 114 5.49 -8.95 -2.64
CA ALA A 114 6.33 -9.81 -1.81
C ALA A 114 5.78 -9.89 -0.37
N TYR A 115 5.30 -8.77 0.17
CA TYR A 115 4.61 -8.75 1.46
C TYR A 115 3.36 -9.63 1.43
N TYR A 116 2.56 -9.52 0.36
CA TYR A 116 1.37 -10.36 0.19
C TYR A 116 1.72 -11.85 0.21
N GLU A 117 2.65 -12.31 -0.63
CA GLU A 117 3.01 -13.73 -0.71
C GLU A 117 3.60 -14.26 0.61
N LYS A 118 4.38 -13.45 1.33
CA LYS A 118 5.04 -13.88 2.59
C LYS A 118 4.11 -13.87 3.79
N PHE A 119 3.19 -12.90 3.87
CA PHE A 119 2.45 -12.61 5.10
C PHE A 119 0.93 -12.64 4.96
N MET A 120 0.40 -12.27 3.79
CA MET A 120 -1.06 -12.12 3.63
C MET A 120 -1.69 -13.29 2.90
N LYS A 121 -0.99 -14.00 2.01
CA LYS A 121 -1.60 -15.10 1.27
C LYS A 121 -2.05 -16.19 2.25
N SER A 122 -3.34 -16.49 2.25
CA SER A 122 -3.86 -17.58 3.08
C SER A 122 -3.22 -18.87 2.60
N LYS A 123 -2.56 -19.59 3.50
CA LYS A 123 -2.18 -20.98 3.23
C LYS A 123 -3.42 -21.79 3.52
N VAL A 124 -4.17 -22.13 2.47
CA VAL A 124 -5.16 -23.19 2.56
C VAL A 124 -4.36 -24.45 2.90
N ASP A 125 -4.54 -24.95 4.11
CA ASP A 125 -4.10 -26.30 4.50
C ASP A 125 -4.96 -27.35 3.78
#